data_AF-A0A958QE55-F1
#
_entry.id   AF-A0A958QE55-F1
#
_cell.length_a   1.000
_cell.length_b   1.000
_cell.length_c   1.000
_cell.angle_alpha   90.00
_cell.angle_beta   90.00
_cell.angle_gamma   90.00
#
_symmetry.space_group_name_H-M   'P 1'
#
loop_
_entity.id
_entity.type
_entity.pdbx_description
1 polymer ?
#
loop_
_entity_poly.entity_id
_entity_poly.type
_entity_poly.pdbx_seq_one_letter_code
_entity_poly.pdbx_strand_id
1 'polypeptide(L)'
;SKGVEKGKVTETLKASTLAQLSTAHSLSELSDADIVVEAIVENLQVKEKLFYELDSLCAPETILASNTSSISITKIAAATNRPERVIGLHFMNPVPVMQLVEIIRGLQTSDDTYARGKAAVELLGKTPVTARRDFPGFIVNRILVPMINEAFFVLMEGIATPEEIDEAMKLGTNQ
;
A
#
# COMPACT_ATOMS: atom_id res chain seq x y z
N SER A 1 22.13 10.77 6.14
CA SER A 1 20.92 9.92 6.09
C SER A 1 21.39 8.53 5.76
N LYS A 2 20.76 7.48 6.30
CA LYS A 2 21.22 6.09 6.11
C LYS A 2 21.45 5.70 4.64
N GLY A 3 20.72 6.32 3.70
CA GLY A 3 20.91 6.12 2.25
C GLY A 3 22.20 6.72 1.70
N VAL A 4 22.60 7.92 2.15
CA VAL A 4 23.88 8.55 1.77
C VAL A 4 25.05 7.82 2.42
N GLU A 5 24.94 7.47 3.70
CA GLU A 5 25.97 6.71 4.43
C GLU A 5 26.25 5.35 3.79
N LYS A 6 25.22 4.72 3.21
CA LYS A 6 25.32 3.45 2.47
C LYS A 6 25.65 3.63 0.98
N GLY A 7 25.95 4.84 0.51
CA GLY A 7 26.28 5.14 -0.88
C GLY A 7 25.16 4.90 -1.90
N LYS A 8 23.91 4.71 -1.44
CA LYS A 8 22.74 4.44 -2.31
C LYS A 8 22.15 5.71 -2.92
N VAL A 9 22.42 6.87 -2.32
CA VAL A 9 21.87 8.18 -2.71
C VAL A 9 22.98 9.21 -2.58
N THR A 10 23.08 10.15 -3.53
CA THR A 10 24.04 11.27 -3.45
C THR A 10 23.50 12.39 -2.55
N GLU A 11 24.38 13.21 -1.98
CA GLU A 11 23.93 14.40 -1.22
C GLU A 11 23.11 15.37 -2.07
N THR A 12 23.45 15.53 -3.36
CA THR A 12 22.67 16.33 -4.31
C THR A 12 21.26 15.80 -4.50
N LEU A 13 21.11 14.48 -4.72
CA LEU A 13 19.79 13.86 -4.90
C LEU A 13 18.95 13.95 -3.63
N LYS A 14 19.57 13.81 -2.45
CA LYS A 14 18.90 14.03 -1.17
C LYS A 14 18.39 15.47 -1.05
N ALA A 15 19.24 16.46 -1.35
CA ALA A 15 18.85 17.87 -1.26
C ALA A 15 17.71 18.21 -2.22
N SER A 16 17.78 17.76 -3.48
CA SER A 16 16.71 17.99 -4.46
C SER A 16 15.41 17.28 -4.11
N THR A 17 15.47 16.07 -3.55
CA THR A 17 14.27 15.34 -3.09
C THR A 17 13.61 16.05 -1.92
N LEU A 18 14.38 16.48 -0.92
CA LEU A 18 13.82 17.20 0.24
C LEU A 18 13.18 18.53 -0.14
N ALA A 19 13.70 19.22 -1.17
CA ALA A 19 13.11 20.46 -1.69
C ALA A 19 11.74 20.27 -2.37
N GLN A 20 11.39 19.03 -2.74
CA GLN A 20 10.07 18.68 -3.29
C GLN A 20 9.06 18.27 -2.22
N LEU A 21 9.48 18.18 -0.96
CA LEU A 21 8.61 17.81 0.15
C LEU A 21 8.13 19.07 0.87
N SER A 22 6.81 19.22 0.94
CA SER A 22 6.14 20.20 1.79
C SER A 22 5.25 19.47 2.79
N THR A 23 5.13 20.04 4.00
CA THR A 23 4.19 19.56 5.00
C THR A 23 2.92 20.38 4.88
N ALA A 24 1.80 19.73 4.58
CA ALA A 24 0.49 20.36 4.69
C ALA A 24 0.08 20.45 6.17
N HIS A 25 -0.51 21.57 6.57
CA HIS A 25 -0.97 21.78 7.95
C HIS A 25 -2.49 21.59 8.11
N SER A 26 -3.19 21.44 6.98
CA SER A 26 -4.63 21.21 6.90
C SER A 26 -4.95 20.32 5.69
N LEU A 27 -6.11 19.63 5.72
CA LEU A 27 -6.56 18.83 4.57
C LEU A 27 -6.91 19.68 3.35
N SER A 28 -7.29 20.94 3.53
CA SER A 28 -7.60 21.86 2.44
C SER A 28 -6.41 22.18 1.54
N GLU A 29 -5.18 22.07 2.05
CA GLU A 29 -3.96 22.24 1.26
C GLU A 29 -3.73 21.09 0.26
N LEU A 30 -4.54 20.02 0.33
CA LEU A 30 -4.50 18.89 -0.59
C LEU A 30 -5.47 19.06 -1.78
N SER A 31 -6.18 20.19 -1.89
CA SER A 31 -7.24 20.40 -2.88
C SER A 31 -6.80 20.17 -4.32
N ASP A 32 -5.53 20.51 -4.61
CA ASP A 32 -4.94 20.51 -5.95
C ASP A 32 -4.11 19.24 -6.22
N ALA A 33 -4.15 18.25 -5.32
CA ALA A 33 -3.41 17.01 -5.49
C ALA A 33 -4.04 16.13 -6.59
N ASP A 34 -3.21 15.62 -7.50
CA ASP A 34 -3.65 14.62 -8.49
C ASP A 34 -4.01 13.28 -7.84
N ILE A 35 -3.24 12.88 -6.82
CA ILE A 35 -3.37 11.63 -6.07
C ILE A 35 -3.08 11.90 -4.59
N VAL A 36 -3.99 11.48 -3.72
CA VAL A 36 -3.77 11.44 -2.26
C VAL A 36 -3.61 9.98 -1.83
N VAL A 37 -2.54 9.65 -1.10
CA VAL A 37 -2.30 8.31 -0.57
C VAL A 37 -2.44 8.32 0.96
N GLU A 38 -3.50 7.69 1.46
CA GLU A 38 -3.80 7.56 2.87
C GLU A 38 -2.97 6.42 3.50
N ALA A 39 -2.26 6.73 4.59
CA ALA A 39 -1.46 5.78 5.39
C ALA A 39 -1.53 6.12 6.90
N ILE A 40 -2.73 6.39 7.40
CA ILE A 40 -3.05 6.62 8.81
C ILE A 40 -3.36 5.29 9.53
N VAL A 41 -3.78 5.39 10.79
CA VAL A 41 -4.15 4.25 11.64
C VAL A 41 -5.13 3.29 10.93
N GLU A 42 -4.92 1.99 11.14
CA GLU A 42 -5.70 0.92 10.51
C GLU A 42 -7.07 0.73 11.19
N ASN A 43 -7.93 1.75 11.09
CA ASN A 43 -9.29 1.75 11.62
C ASN A 43 -10.27 2.21 10.54
N LEU A 44 -11.31 1.40 10.28
CA LEU A 44 -12.26 1.67 9.21
C LEU A 44 -12.99 3.01 9.39
N GLN A 45 -13.53 3.28 10.57
CA GLN A 45 -14.31 4.51 10.82
C GLN A 45 -13.46 5.77 10.66
N VAL A 46 -12.21 5.74 11.10
CA VAL A 46 -11.29 6.87 10.94
C VAL A 46 -10.97 7.10 9.46
N LYS A 47 -10.74 6.02 8.68
CA LYS A 47 -10.50 6.13 7.24
C LYS A 47 -11.75 6.60 6.48
N GLU A 48 -12.93 6.06 6.77
CA GLU A 48 -14.18 6.50 6.15
C GLU A 48 -14.42 8.00 6.36
N LYS A 49 -14.21 8.50 7.58
CA LYS A 49 -14.31 9.94 7.88
C LYS A 49 -13.30 10.76 7.07
N LEU A 50 -12.03 10.33 7.03
CA LEU A 50 -10.99 11.03 6.26
C LEU A 50 -11.32 11.04 4.76
N PHE A 51 -11.77 9.93 4.20
CA PHE A 51 -12.13 9.84 2.78
C PHE A 51 -13.33 10.71 2.43
N TYR A 52 -14.34 10.81 3.32
CA TYR A 52 -15.45 11.74 3.15
C TYR A 52 -15.00 13.22 3.14
N GLU A 53 -14.07 13.59 4.04
CA GLU A 53 -13.52 14.95 4.09
C GLU A 53 -12.68 15.26 2.83
N LEU A 54 -11.80 14.34 2.43
CA LEU A 54 -10.99 14.46 1.21
C LEU A 54 -11.86 14.54 -0.05
N ASP A 55 -12.94 13.76 -0.10
CA ASP A 55 -13.92 13.77 -1.18
C ASP A 55 -14.50 15.16 -1.42
N SER A 56 -14.81 15.88 -0.34
CA SER A 56 -15.39 17.21 -0.37
C SER A 56 -14.38 18.31 -0.69
N LEU A 57 -13.09 18.10 -0.38
CA LEU A 57 -12.04 19.11 -0.49
C LEU A 57 -11.24 19.03 -1.80
N CYS A 58 -10.95 17.82 -2.27
CA CYS A 58 -10.10 17.62 -3.45
C CYS A 58 -10.90 17.79 -4.74
N ALA A 59 -10.25 18.26 -5.81
CA ALA A 59 -10.87 18.37 -7.12
C ALA A 59 -11.49 17.04 -7.58
N PRO A 60 -12.63 17.01 -8.30
CA PRO A 60 -13.38 15.78 -8.65
C PRO A 60 -12.55 14.67 -9.32
N GLU A 61 -11.50 15.05 -10.04
CA GLU A 61 -10.55 14.18 -10.74
C GLU A 61 -9.45 13.59 -9.87
N THR A 62 -9.25 14.09 -8.64
CA THR A 62 -8.27 13.56 -7.69
C THR A 62 -8.54 12.08 -7.39
N ILE A 63 -7.48 11.27 -7.41
CA ILE A 63 -7.54 9.88 -6.99
C ILE A 63 -7.31 9.81 -5.48
N LEU A 64 -8.20 9.13 -4.76
CA LEU A 64 -8.06 8.88 -3.34
C LEU A 64 -7.61 7.43 -3.15
N ALA A 65 -6.35 7.22 -2.78
CA ALA A 65 -5.76 5.91 -2.58
C ALA A 65 -5.60 5.58 -1.09
N SER A 66 -5.76 4.31 -0.71
CA SER A 66 -5.39 3.83 0.64
C SER A 66 -4.26 2.80 0.56
N ASN A 67 -3.29 2.91 1.46
CA ASN A 67 -2.21 1.93 1.67
C ASN A 67 -2.61 0.75 2.59
N THR A 68 -3.86 0.71 3.07
CA THR A 68 -4.34 -0.33 4.00
C THR A 68 -3.92 -1.75 3.58
N SER A 69 -3.58 -2.60 4.55
CA SER A 69 -3.18 -3.99 4.33
C SER A 69 -4.35 -4.99 4.53
N SER A 70 -5.49 -4.51 5.04
CA SER A 70 -6.55 -5.38 5.55
C SER A 70 -7.98 -4.85 5.37
N ILE A 71 -8.16 -3.53 5.28
CA ILE A 71 -9.47 -2.91 5.18
C ILE A 71 -9.92 -2.92 3.72
N SER A 72 -11.19 -3.26 3.52
CA SER A 72 -11.81 -3.29 2.20
C SER A 72 -11.81 -1.90 1.56
N ILE A 73 -11.21 -1.80 0.38
CA ILE A 73 -11.23 -0.59 -0.46
C ILE A 73 -12.67 -0.22 -0.85
N THR A 74 -13.51 -1.22 -1.10
CA THR A 74 -14.94 -1.04 -1.40
C THR A 74 -15.69 -0.37 -0.25
N LYS A 75 -15.37 -0.73 1.01
CA LYS A 75 -15.98 -0.09 2.19
C LYS A 75 -15.50 1.36 2.33
N ILE A 76 -14.20 1.61 2.18
CA ILE A 76 -13.63 2.97 2.20
C ILE A 76 -14.27 3.83 1.11
N ALA A 77 -14.39 3.29 -0.11
CA ALA A 77 -14.98 4.00 -1.25
C ALA A 77 -16.45 4.37 -1.02
N ALA A 78 -17.22 3.53 -0.31
CA ALA A 78 -18.63 3.79 -0.03
C ALA A 78 -18.88 5.02 0.86
N ALA A 79 -17.83 5.56 1.52
CA ALA A 79 -17.92 6.79 2.28
C ALA A 79 -17.79 8.06 1.42
N THR A 80 -17.53 7.94 0.11
CA THR A 80 -17.37 9.09 -0.81
C THR A 80 -18.52 9.18 -1.82
N ASN A 81 -18.67 10.34 -2.46
CA ASN A 81 -19.64 10.56 -3.54
C ASN A 81 -19.11 10.18 -4.94
N ARG A 82 -17.83 9.82 -5.04
CA ARG A 82 -17.12 9.38 -6.26
C ARG A 82 -16.33 8.10 -5.99
N PRO A 83 -17.01 7.00 -5.62
CA PRO A 83 -16.35 5.75 -5.25
C PRO A 83 -15.48 5.17 -6.39
N GLU A 84 -15.75 5.55 -7.63
CA GLU A 84 -14.96 5.19 -8.81
C GLU A 84 -13.58 5.83 -8.87
N ARG A 85 -13.33 6.88 -8.08
CA ARG A 85 -12.04 7.56 -7.90
C ARG A 85 -11.22 7.05 -6.72
N VAL A 86 -11.72 6.01 -6.03
CA VAL A 86 -11.05 5.39 -4.89
C VAL A 86 -10.34 4.10 -5.31
N ILE A 87 -9.11 3.88 -4.83
CA ILE A 87 -8.29 2.70 -5.15
C ILE A 87 -7.39 2.28 -3.97
N GLY A 88 -6.96 1.02 -3.92
CA GLY A 88 -5.90 0.60 -3.00
C GLY A 88 -4.53 0.65 -3.68
N LEU A 89 -3.55 1.25 -3.02
CA LEU A 89 -2.13 1.22 -3.41
C LEU A 89 -1.32 0.73 -2.20
N HIS A 90 -1.19 -0.58 -2.05
CA HIS A 90 -0.55 -1.21 -0.90
C HIS A 90 0.95 -1.40 -1.15
N PHE A 91 1.75 -0.56 -0.47
CA PHE A 91 3.21 -0.59 -0.52
C PHE A 91 3.77 -1.53 0.55
N MET A 92 4.83 -2.27 0.19
CA MET A 92 5.50 -3.19 1.10
C MET A 92 6.59 -2.48 1.91
N ASN A 93 6.69 -2.77 3.21
CA ASN A 93 7.71 -2.20 4.08
C ASN A 93 9.03 -2.99 3.96
N PRO A 94 10.22 -2.35 3.85
CA PRO A 94 10.46 -0.91 3.71
C PRO A 94 10.17 -0.36 2.32
N VAL A 95 9.31 0.66 2.23
CA VAL A 95 8.81 1.22 0.96
C VAL A 95 9.92 1.60 -0.01
N PRO A 96 11.03 2.26 0.37
CA PRO A 96 12.08 2.61 -0.60
C PRO A 96 12.84 1.41 -1.19
N VAL A 97 12.79 0.24 -0.54
CA VAL A 97 13.58 -0.95 -0.92
C VAL A 97 12.72 -1.96 -1.67
N MET A 98 11.49 -2.19 -1.20
CA MET A 98 10.60 -3.18 -1.80
C MET A 98 10.15 -2.75 -3.18
N GLN A 99 10.18 -3.66 -4.15
CA GLN A 99 9.92 -3.35 -5.56
C GLN A 99 8.43 -3.41 -5.94
N LEU A 100 7.60 -4.03 -5.12
CA LEU A 100 6.21 -4.35 -5.46
C LEU A 100 5.22 -3.41 -4.77
N VAL A 101 4.15 -3.08 -5.50
CA VAL A 101 2.94 -2.43 -4.97
C VAL A 101 1.72 -3.22 -5.45
N GLU A 102 0.85 -3.62 -4.53
CA GLU A 102 -0.44 -4.19 -4.91
C GLU A 102 -1.42 -3.06 -5.25
N ILE A 103 -2.03 -3.14 -6.43
CA ILE A 103 -3.13 -2.26 -6.85
C ILE A 103 -4.43 -3.00 -6.63
N ILE A 104 -5.26 -2.50 -5.71
CA ILE A 104 -6.52 -3.14 -5.31
C ILE A 104 -7.67 -2.36 -5.90
N ARG A 105 -8.45 -3.04 -6.76
CA ARG A 105 -9.67 -2.47 -7.32
C ARG A 105 -10.83 -2.75 -6.37
N GLY A 106 -11.38 -1.69 -5.78
CA GLY A 106 -12.69 -1.75 -5.14
C GLY A 106 -13.78 -2.05 -6.18
N LEU A 107 -14.98 -2.40 -5.72
CA LEU A 107 -16.08 -2.76 -6.61
C LEU A 107 -16.39 -1.66 -7.65
N GLN A 108 -16.29 -0.39 -7.25
CA GLN A 108 -16.62 0.77 -8.05
C GLN A 108 -15.42 1.36 -8.80
N THR A 109 -14.18 0.98 -8.47
CA THR A 109 -12.96 1.59 -9.03
C THR A 109 -12.96 1.54 -10.56
N SER A 110 -12.97 2.71 -11.20
CA SER A 110 -13.00 2.81 -12.66
C SER A 110 -11.70 2.31 -13.31
N ASP A 111 -11.78 1.99 -14.61
CA ASP A 111 -10.60 1.67 -15.41
C ASP A 111 -9.63 2.85 -15.55
N ASP A 112 -10.15 4.08 -15.58
CA ASP A 112 -9.34 5.30 -15.62
C ASP A 112 -8.54 5.48 -14.33
N THR A 113 -9.20 5.37 -13.16
CA THR A 113 -8.54 5.41 -11.85
C THR A 113 -7.47 4.31 -11.74
N TYR A 114 -7.78 3.09 -12.19
CA TYR A 114 -6.82 2.01 -12.24
C TYR A 114 -5.60 2.33 -13.12
N ALA A 115 -5.83 2.83 -14.35
CA ALA A 115 -4.76 3.15 -15.28
C ALA A 115 -3.83 4.24 -14.73
N ARG A 116 -4.40 5.31 -14.17
CA ARG A 116 -3.63 6.41 -13.54
C ARG A 116 -2.87 5.93 -12.30
N GLY A 117 -3.49 5.12 -11.45
CA GLY A 117 -2.82 4.52 -10.29
C GLY A 117 -1.66 3.61 -10.69
N LYS A 118 -1.83 2.79 -11.74
CA LYS A 118 -0.76 1.95 -12.30
C LYS A 118 0.39 2.78 -12.85
N ALA A 119 0.09 3.81 -13.63
CA ALA A 119 1.10 4.72 -14.16
C ALA A 119 1.89 5.43 -13.05
N ALA A 120 1.22 5.85 -11.96
CA ALA A 120 1.88 6.45 -10.81
C ALA A 120 2.84 5.47 -10.11
N VAL A 121 2.43 4.21 -9.94
CA VAL A 121 3.30 3.15 -9.38
C VAL A 121 4.51 2.89 -10.28
N GLU A 122 4.33 2.82 -11.59
CA GLU A 122 5.41 2.63 -12.56
C GLU A 122 6.38 3.82 -12.58
N LEU A 123 5.88 5.05 -12.45
CA LEU A 123 6.70 6.27 -12.34
C LEU A 123 7.61 6.24 -11.12
N LEU A 124 7.19 5.59 -10.02
CA LEU A 124 8.00 5.38 -8.82
C LEU A 124 9.05 4.26 -8.98
N GLY A 125 9.16 3.66 -10.17
CA GLY A 125 10.04 2.52 -10.44
C GLY A 125 9.61 1.23 -9.73
N LYS A 126 8.33 1.13 -9.34
CA LYS A 126 7.75 -0.05 -8.70
C LYS A 126 7.10 -0.96 -9.74
N THR A 127 7.00 -2.25 -9.42
CA THR A 127 6.23 -3.24 -10.17
C THR A 127 4.79 -3.30 -9.63
N PRO A 128 3.79 -2.87 -10.40
CA PRO A 128 2.39 -2.99 -10.01
C PRO A 128 1.90 -4.43 -10.17
N VAL A 129 1.23 -4.97 -9.15
CA VAL A 129 0.50 -6.25 -9.24
C VAL A 129 -0.96 -6.01 -8.89
N THR A 130 -1.87 -6.45 -9.75
CA THR A 130 -3.29 -6.08 -9.63
C THR A 130 -4.11 -7.15 -8.91
N ALA A 131 -4.64 -6.81 -7.73
CA ALA A 131 -5.75 -7.51 -7.13
C ALA A 131 -7.04 -7.05 -7.83
N ARG A 132 -7.50 -7.86 -8.79
CA ARG A 132 -8.68 -7.54 -9.64
C ARG A 132 -9.98 -7.39 -8.86
N ARG A 133 -10.01 -7.89 -7.62
CA ARG A 133 -11.14 -7.77 -6.71
C ARG A 133 -10.62 -7.50 -5.30
N ASP A 134 -11.33 -6.65 -4.59
CA ASP A 134 -11.12 -6.35 -3.18
C ASP A 134 -11.53 -7.55 -2.29
N PHE A 135 -10.55 -8.28 -1.79
CA PHE A 135 -10.71 -9.45 -0.92
C PHE A 135 -9.70 -9.45 0.22
N PRO A 136 -10.02 -10.06 1.38
CA PRO A 136 -9.12 -10.11 2.53
C PRO A 136 -7.73 -10.68 2.16
N GLY A 137 -6.70 -9.92 2.55
CA GLY A 137 -5.28 -10.26 2.34
C GLY A 137 -4.74 -9.99 0.93
N PHE A 138 -5.58 -9.48 0.02
CA PHE A 138 -5.22 -9.19 -1.37
C PHE A 138 -4.55 -10.38 -2.06
N ILE A 139 -3.26 -10.27 -2.43
CA ILE A 139 -2.48 -11.35 -3.03
C ILE A 139 -1.42 -11.81 -2.04
N VAL A 140 -0.52 -10.91 -1.63
CA VAL A 140 0.68 -11.27 -0.83
C VAL A 140 0.28 -11.82 0.53
N ASN A 141 -0.48 -11.05 1.33
CA ASN A 141 -0.85 -11.47 2.68
C ASN A 141 -1.79 -12.69 2.68
N ARG A 142 -2.61 -12.83 1.63
CA ARG A 142 -3.51 -13.97 1.46
C ARG A 142 -2.76 -15.29 1.30
N ILE A 143 -1.51 -15.27 0.81
CA ILE A 143 -0.65 -16.45 0.67
C ILE A 143 0.32 -16.56 1.84
N LEU A 144 0.98 -15.44 2.19
CA LEU A 144 2.02 -15.39 3.21
C LEU A 144 1.51 -15.77 4.60
N VAL A 145 0.36 -15.22 5.03
CA VAL A 145 -0.14 -15.45 6.40
C VAL A 145 -0.52 -16.92 6.62
N PRO A 146 -1.25 -17.60 5.73
CA PRO A 146 -1.47 -19.05 5.86
C PRO A 146 -0.18 -19.86 5.85
N MET A 147 0.82 -19.51 5.04
CA MET A 147 2.12 -20.20 5.04
C MET A 147 2.83 -20.08 6.41
N ILE A 148 2.81 -18.89 7.01
CA ILE A 148 3.33 -18.69 8.37
C ILE A 148 2.53 -19.51 9.38
N ASN A 149 1.21 -19.54 9.25
CA ASN A 149 0.36 -20.30 10.16
C ASN A 149 0.62 -21.82 10.07
N GLU A 150 0.99 -22.33 8.90
CA GLU A 150 1.40 -23.72 8.73
C GLU A 150 2.67 -24.05 9.51
N ALA A 151 3.65 -23.14 9.58
CA ALA A 151 4.82 -23.31 10.42
C ALA A 151 4.45 -23.46 11.91
N PHE A 152 3.42 -22.74 12.38
CA PHE A 152 2.90 -22.90 13.73
C PHE A 152 2.21 -24.26 13.95
N PHE A 153 1.53 -24.81 12.94
CA PHE A 153 0.98 -26.17 13.05
C PHE A 153 2.08 -27.22 13.14
N VAL A 154 3.11 -27.13 12.30
CA VAL A 154 4.29 -28.02 12.36
C VAL A 154 4.94 -28.00 13.74
N LEU A 155 5.09 -26.80 14.33
CA LEU A 155 5.61 -26.63 15.68
C LEU A 155 4.68 -27.23 16.74
N MET A 156 3.38 -26.94 16.66
CA MET A 156 2.37 -27.41 17.61
C MET A 156 2.26 -28.94 17.63
N GLU A 157 2.40 -29.59 16.47
CA GLU A 157 2.37 -31.04 16.31
C GLU A 157 3.66 -31.72 16.75
N GLY A 158 4.70 -30.95 17.11
CA GLY A 158 5.98 -31.47 17.58
C GLY A 158 6.83 -32.11 16.49
N ILE A 159 6.62 -31.75 15.22
CA ILE A 159 7.33 -32.32 14.08
C ILE A 159 8.80 -31.86 14.05
N ALA A 160 9.07 -30.59 14.38
CA ALA A 160 10.39 -29.98 14.33
C ALA A 160 10.50 -28.78 15.30
N THR A 161 11.72 -28.37 15.65
CA THR A 161 11.93 -27.13 16.41
C THR A 161 11.73 -25.89 15.53
N PRO A 162 11.50 -24.69 16.11
CA PRO A 162 11.39 -23.46 15.32
C PRO A 162 12.59 -23.22 14.39
N GLU A 163 13.80 -23.52 14.85
CA GLU A 163 15.05 -23.34 14.09
C GLU A 163 15.12 -24.29 12.89
N GLU A 164 14.71 -25.55 13.07
CA GLU A 164 14.67 -26.55 12.00
C GLU A 164 13.61 -26.20 10.94
N ILE A 165 12.44 -25.71 11.36
CA ILE A 165 11.38 -25.23 10.45
C ILE A 165 11.91 -24.06 9.60
N ASP A 166 12.57 -23.10 10.25
CA ASP A 166 13.17 -21.95 9.59
C ASP A 166 14.26 -22.35 8.60
N GLU A 167 15.17 -23.25 9.00
CA GLU A 167 16.27 -23.73 8.15
C GLU A 167 15.74 -24.54 6.97
N ALA A 168 14.73 -25.39 7.18
CA ALA A 168 14.07 -26.14 6.12
C ALA A 168 13.42 -25.21 5.09
N MET A 169 12.74 -24.15 5.52
CA MET A 169 12.11 -23.21 4.59
C MET A 169 13.14 -22.34 3.84
N LYS A 170 14.17 -21.84 4.54
CA LYS A 170 15.24 -21.04 3.91
C LYS A 170 16.02 -21.85 2.87
N LEU A 171 16.53 -23.02 3.23
CA LEU A 171 17.37 -23.82 2.35
C LEU A 171 16.57 -24.65 1.34
N GLY A 172 15.37 -25.11 1.72
CA GLY A 172 14.53 -25.95 0.87
C GLY A 172 13.69 -25.18 -0.15
N THR A 173 13.30 -23.94 0.15
CA THR A 173 12.44 -23.13 -0.73
C THR A 173 13.10 -21.85 -1.27
N ASN A 174 14.31 -21.54 -0.80
CA ASN A 174 15.09 -20.35 -1.20
C ASN A 174 14.30 -19.04 -0.97
N GLN A 175 13.70 -18.93 0.22
CA GLN A 175 12.96 -17.77 0.71
C GLN A 175 13.69 -17.13 1.89
#